data_AF-A0A7K4FFT7-F1
#
_entry.id   AF-A0A7K4FFT7-F1
#
_cell.length_a   1.000
_cell.length_b   1.000
_cell.length_c   1.000
_cell.angle_alpha   90.00
_cell.angle_beta   90.00
_cell.angle_gamma   90.00
#
_symmetry.space_group_name_H-M   'P 1'
#
loop_
_entity.id
_entity.type
_entity.pdbx_description
1 polymer ?
#
loop_
_entity_poly.entity_id
_entity_poly.type
_entity_poly.pdbx_seq_one_letter_code
_entity_poly.pdbx_strand_id
1 'polypeptide(L)'
;FQGAVEALLRCGKPTIARLNGITVGGGNELHLACDLSVAASHVYLGQVGVGVGSVACGGATQWLPLAVGDRRARAMLLLNERIPARKALEWGLVNEVAPSVRQGTKFVEEPTTEQIRLAQGGRDGYRIDLAPLDTAVDQISHRLLGMFPECLRYTKQQVNFWKELAWHSTVGHGREWLTLHFANREPHEGMSAFVEKRPPDVEGLRRRIAKGQGGEFLYGRPTRHCPSCGAKGLPEEFGFCGRCGAPIPSPRPPGR
;
A
#
# COMPACT_ATOMS: atom_id res chain seq x y z
N PHE A 1 7.86 -8.23 5.31
CA PHE A 1 7.83 -7.17 4.29
C PHE A 1 9.18 -6.48 4.14
N GLN A 2 9.73 -5.82 5.17
CA GLN A 2 11.06 -5.17 5.14
C GLN A 2 12.15 -6.03 4.48
N GLY A 3 12.33 -7.29 4.93
CA GLY A 3 13.35 -8.17 4.35
C GLY A 3 13.19 -8.44 2.85
N ALA A 4 11.97 -8.44 2.31
CA ALA A 4 11.74 -8.61 0.88
C ALA A 4 12.16 -7.37 0.08
N VAL A 5 11.86 -6.17 0.60
CA VAL A 5 12.32 -4.90 0.04
C VAL A 5 13.85 -4.82 0.05
N GLU A 6 14.48 -5.15 1.18
CA GLU A 6 15.94 -5.14 1.30
C GLU A 6 16.61 -6.15 0.37
N ALA A 7 16.00 -7.33 0.17
CA ALA A 7 16.48 -8.32 -0.77
C ALA A 7 16.48 -7.79 -2.21
N LEU A 8 15.48 -7.00 -2.62
CA LEU A 8 15.43 -6.39 -3.95
C LEU A 8 16.49 -5.30 -4.13
N LEU A 9 16.58 -4.37 -3.17
CA LEU A 9 17.52 -3.24 -3.21
C LEU A 9 18.97 -3.73 -3.24
N ARG A 10 19.29 -4.71 -2.38
CA ARG A 10 20.64 -5.25 -2.21
C ARG A 10 20.96 -6.45 -3.11
N CYS A 11 20.02 -6.84 -3.98
CA CYS A 11 20.27 -7.91 -4.93
C CYS A 11 21.46 -7.53 -5.82
N GLY A 12 22.46 -8.41 -5.91
CA GLY A 12 23.64 -8.20 -6.75
C GLY A 12 23.35 -8.24 -8.25
N LYS A 13 22.11 -8.49 -8.64
CA LYS A 13 21.62 -8.50 -10.03
C LYS A 13 20.49 -7.48 -10.19
N PRO A 14 20.32 -6.89 -11.38
CA PRO A 14 19.13 -6.09 -11.67
C PRO A 14 17.84 -6.90 -11.49
N THR A 15 16.79 -6.22 -11.07
CA THR A 15 15.47 -6.77 -10.79
C THR A 15 14.43 -6.08 -11.66
N ILE A 16 13.56 -6.87 -12.29
CA ILE A 16 12.51 -6.37 -13.18
C ILE A 16 11.15 -6.71 -12.54
N ALA A 17 10.33 -5.69 -12.30
CA ALA A 17 8.96 -5.89 -11.88
C ALA A 17 8.08 -6.15 -13.11
N ARG A 18 7.59 -7.39 -13.23
CA ARG A 18 6.57 -7.78 -14.21
C ARG A 18 5.18 -7.56 -13.63
N LEU A 19 4.51 -6.47 -14.00
CA LEU A 19 3.25 -6.06 -13.39
C LEU A 19 2.04 -6.61 -14.18
N ASN A 20 1.19 -7.36 -13.48
CA ASN A 20 -0.01 -7.99 -14.02
C ASN A 20 -1.21 -7.65 -13.11
N GLY A 21 -2.07 -6.73 -13.56
CA GLY A 21 -3.25 -6.29 -12.83
C GLY A 21 -2.98 -5.28 -11.72
N ILE A 22 -3.65 -5.46 -10.59
CA ILE A 22 -3.71 -4.47 -9.49
C ILE A 22 -2.36 -4.39 -8.78
N THR A 23 -1.69 -3.23 -8.87
CA THR A 23 -0.40 -2.98 -8.22
C THR A 23 -0.55 -1.83 -7.22
N VAL A 24 -1.03 -2.12 -6.00
CA VAL A 24 -1.33 -1.09 -4.98
C VAL A 24 -0.73 -1.41 -3.62
N GLY A 25 -0.53 -0.38 -2.80
CA GLY A 25 -0.04 -0.54 -1.43
C GLY A 25 1.34 -1.21 -1.42
N GLY A 26 1.47 -2.28 -0.61
CA GLY A 26 2.68 -3.11 -0.55
C GLY A 26 3.13 -3.67 -1.90
N GLY A 27 2.19 -3.95 -2.83
CA GLY A 27 2.53 -4.40 -4.18
C GLY A 27 3.22 -3.31 -5.00
N ASN A 28 2.77 -2.06 -4.87
CA ASN A 28 3.44 -0.92 -5.50
C ASN A 28 4.75 -0.55 -4.80
N GLU A 29 4.86 -0.78 -3.49
CA GLU A 29 6.12 -0.61 -2.75
C GLU A 29 7.18 -1.63 -3.18
N LEU A 30 6.80 -2.89 -3.39
CA LEU A 30 7.71 -3.90 -3.97
C LEU A 30 8.09 -3.56 -5.42
N HIS A 31 7.14 -3.08 -6.21
CA HIS A 31 7.42 -2.56 -7.55
C HIS A 31 8.47 -1.44 -7.51
N LEU A 32 8.28 -0.43 -6.66
CA LEU A 32 9.23 0.68 -6.52
C LEU A 32 10.59 0.23 -5.96
N ALA A 33 10.66 -0.90 -5.26
CA ALA A 33 11.92 -1.48 -4.81
C ALA A 33 12.72 -2.11 -5.96
N CYS A 34 12.07 -2.61 -7.02
CA CYS A 34 12.74 -3.11 -8.22
C CYS A 34 13.52 -2.01 -8.97
N ASP A 35 14.45 -2.42 -9.84
CA ASP A 35 15.29 -1.51 -10.62
C ASP A 35 14.61 -1.07 -11.93
N LEU A 36 13.87 -2.00 -12.55
CA LEU A 36 13.10 -1.79 -13.79
C LEU A 36 11.69 -2.35 -13.65
N SER A 37 10.76 -1.91 -14.50
CA SER A 37 9.41 -2.44 -14.53
C SER A 37 8.75 -2.40 -15.91
N VAL A 38 7.97 -3.45 -16.19
CA VAL A 38 7.11 -3.58 -17.36
C VAL A 38 5.70 -3.87 -16.88
N ALA A 39 4.73 -3.11 -17.37
CA ALA A 39 3.34 -3.26 -17.00
C ALA A 39 2.48 -3.79 -18.13
N ALA A 40 1.55 -4.69 -17.83
CA ALA A 40 0.46 -5.00 -18.75
C ALA A 40 -0.46 -3.78 -18.93
N SER A 41 -1.03 -3.57 -20.12
CA SER A 41 -1.94 -2.44 -20.39
C SER A 41 -3.19 -2.38 -19.50
N HIS A 42 -3.57 -3.49 -18.87
CA HIS A 42 -4.67 -3.56 -17.90
C HIS A 42 -4.25 -3.29 -16.43
N VAL A 43 -2.97 -2.98 -16.19
CA VAL A 43 -2.46 -2.61 -14.85
C VAL A 43 -2.98 -1.24 -14.46
N TYR A 44 -3.27 -1.09 -13.17
CA TYR A 44 -3.25 0.22 -12.53
C TYR A 44 -2.38 0.17 -11.28
N LEU A 45 -1.69 1.28 -11.04
CA LEU A 45 -0.83 1.48 -9.89
C LEU A 45 -1.48 2.47 -8.90
N GLY A 46 -1.12 2.36 -7.63
CA GLY A 46 -1.63 3.29 -6.63
C GLY A 46 -1.10 3.03 -5.23
N GLN A 47 -1.55 3.86 -4.30
CA GLN A 47 -1.44 3.61 -2.86
C GLN A 47 -2.85 3.59 -2.27
N VAL A 48 -3.02 2.94 -1.13
CA VAL A 48 -4.35 2.78 -0.48
C VAL A 48 -4.35 3.15 1.00
N GLY A 49 -3.16 3.34 1.60
CA GLY A 49 -2.98 3.37 3.05
C GLY A 49 -3.99 4.25 3.78
N VAL A 50 -4.00 5.55 3.49
CA VAL A 50 -4.85 6.51 4.20
C VAL A 50 -6.35 6.25 4.03
N GLY A 51 -6.77 5.62 2.93
CA GLY A 51 -8.16 5.24 2.70
C GLY A 51 -8.61 3.97 3.45
N VAL A 52 -7.69 3.19 4.00
CA VAL A 52 -7.98 1.89 4.65
C VAL A 52 -7.47 1.80 6.09
N GLY A 53 -7.20 2.94 6.73
CA GLY A 53 -6.68 2.97 8.12
C GLY A 53 -5.23 2.48 8.23
N SER A 54 -4.42 2.69 7.19
CA SER A 54 -3.00 2.30 7.18
C SER A 54 -2.14 3.43 6.59
N VAL A 55 -0.85 3.17 6.40
CA VAL A 55 0.11 4.14 5.85
C VAL A 55 1.04 3.48 4.86
N ALA A 56 1.46 4.24 3.86
CA ALA A 56 2.58 3.84 3.00
C ALA A 56 3.88 4.01 3.80
N CYS A 57 4.56 2.91 4.05
CA CYS A 57 5.77 2.86 4.89
C CYS A 57 6.82 1.86 4.38
N GLY A 58 6.55 1.21 3.25
CA GLY A 58 7.44 0.34 2.52
C GLY A 58 8.29 1.05 1.47
N GLY A 59 8.56 2.35 1.66
CA GLY A 59 9.44 3.15 0.79
C GLY A 59 8.71 4.00 -0.25
N ALA A 60 7.40 3.78 -0.48
CA ALA A 60 6.64 4.56 -1.47
C ALA A 60 6.64 6.07 -1.20
N THR A 61 6.60 6.48 0.07
CA THR A 61 6.69 7.89 0.48
C THR A 61 8.00 8.56 0.08
N GLN A 62 9.08 7.79 -0.08
CA GLN A 62 10.41 8.28 -0.42
C GLN A 62 10.70 8.13 -1.92
N TRP A 63 10.25 7.04 -2.54
CA TRP A 63 10.63 6.71 -3.92
C TRP A 63 9.66 7.21 -4.99
N LEU A 64 8.37 7.41 -4.67
CA LEU A 64 7.44 8.00 -5.63
C LEU A 64 7.87 9.40 -6.08
N PRO A 65 8.32 10.32 -5.20
CA PRO A 65 8.82 11.63 -5.64
C PRO A 65 10.00 11.53 -6.61
N LEU A 66 10.87 10.51 -6.46
CA LEU A 66 11.99 10.25 -7.36
C LEU A 66 11.51 9.74 -8.73
N ALA A 67 10.45 8.94 -8.77
CA ALA A 67 9.91 8.35 -9.99
C ALA A 67 8.99 9.31 -10.78
N VAL A 68 8.04 9.96 -10.11
CA VAL A 68 6.96 10.71 -10.76
C VAL A 68 6.94 12.20 -10.42
N GLY A 69 7.81 12.68 -9.54
CA GLY A 69 7.80 14.04 -9.03
C GLY A 69 6.82 14.26 -7.87
N ASP A 70 7.08 15.31 -7.08
CA ASP A 70 6.46 15.53 -5.77
C ASP A 70 4.91 15.62 -5.80
N ARG A 71 4.34 16.47 -6.66
CA ARG A 71 2.88 16.70 -6.67
C ARG A 71 2.09 15.44 -7.06
N ARG A 72 2.59 14.68 -8.05
CA ARG A 72 1.97 13.41 -8.48
C ARG A 72 2.10 12.35 -7.40
N ALA A 73 3.27 12.25 -6.77
CA ALA A 73 3.50 11.35 -5.64
C ALA A 73 2.52 11.64 -4.48
N ARG A 74 2.34 12.93 -4.11
CA ARG A 74 1.38 13.33 -3.06
C ARG A 74 -0.06 13.00 -3.42
N ALA A 75 -0.48 13.17 -4.67
CA ALA A 75 -1.81 12.76 -5.10
C ALA A 75 -2.01 11.24 -4.95
N MET A 76 -1.04 10.42 -5.37
CA MET A 76 -1.09 8.97 -5.17
C MET A 76 -1.14 8.57 -3.69
N LEU A 77 -0.33 9.22 -2.84
CA LEU A 77 -0.19 8.89 -1.42
C LEU A 77 -1.38 9.37 -0.57
N LEU A 78 -1.82 10.60 -0.78
CA LEU A 78 -2.82 11.29 0.07
C LEU A 78 -4.25 11.12 -0.44
N LEU A 79 -4.43 11.00 -1.75
CA LEU A 79 -5.76 10.88 -2.39
C LEU A 79 -6.02 9.46 -2.89
N ASN A 80 -5.03 8.58 -2.84
CA ASN A 80 -5.12 7.20 -3.31
C ASN A 80 -5.62 7.09 -4.77
N GLU A 81 -5.17 8.04 -5.62
CA GLU A 81 -5.49 8.06 -7.04
C GLU A 81 -4.99 6.78 -7.74
N ARG A 82 -5.86 6.17 -8.56
CA ARG A 82 -5.49 5.04 -9.41
C ARG A 82 -4.85 5.56 -10.68
N ILE A 83 -3.65 5.07 -10.98
CA ILE A 83 -2.84 5.49 -12.13
C ILE A 83 -2.86 4.35 -13.16
N PRO A 84 -3.57 4.49 -14.29
CA PRO A 84 -3.55 3.50 -15.36
C PRO A 84 -2.14 3.32 -15.96
N ALA A 85 -1.85 2.14 -16.52
CA ALA A 85 -0.55 1.79 -17.08
C ALA A 85 0.02 2.85 -18.04
N ARG A 86 -0.79 3.39 -18.96
CA ARG A 86 -0.36 4.43 -19.90
C ARG A 86 0.12 5.71 -19.18
N LYS A 87 -0.68 6.19 -18.23
CA LYS A 87 -0.33 7.36 -17.40
C LYS A 87 0.92 7.10 -16.57
N ALA A 88 1.09 5.87 -16.06
CA ALA A 88 2.27 5.46 -15.33
C ALA A 88 3.53 5.51 -16.20
N LEU A 89 3.45 5.07 -17.47
CA LEU A 89 4.55 5.18 -18.43
C LEU A 89 4.92 6.64 -18.70
N GLU A 90 3.92 7.49 -18.97
CA GLU A 90 4.13 8.92 -19.22
C GLU A 90 4.75 9.66 -18.03
N TRP A 91 4.49 9.18 -16.82
CA TRP A 91 5.05 9.76 -15.60
C TRP A 91 6.43 9.22 -15.25
N GLY A 92 6.92 8.18 -15.94
CA GLY A 92 8.16 7.48 -15.59
C GLY A 92 8.03 6.52 -14.40
N LEU A 93 6.80 6.17 -14.01
CA LEU A 93 6.54 5.20 -12.94
C LEU A 93 6.81 3.75 -13.40
N VAL A 94 6.73 3.48 -14.70
CA VAL A 94 7.13 2.22 -15.32
C VAL A 94 8.00 2.47 -16.55
N ASN A 95 8.87 1.52 -16.91
CA ASN A 95 9.74 1.69 -18.08
C ASN A 95 9.02 1.37 -19.40
N GLU A 96 8.11 0.41 -19.38
CA GLU A 96 7.40 -0.06 -20.57
C GLU A 96 5.98 -0.53 -20.23
N VAL A 97 5.07 -0.42 -21.20
CA VAL A 97 3.72 -0.99 -21.13
C VAL A 97 3.49 -1.92 -22.30
N ALA A 98 3.19 -3.19 -22.01
CA ALA A 98 2.88 -4.20 -23.00
C ALA A 98 1.36 -4.37 -23.16
N PRO A 99 0.84 -4.53 -24.39
CA PRO A 99 -0.57 -4.80 -24.61
C PRO A 99 -0.98 -6.12 -23.96
N SER A 100 -2.19 -6.17 -23.40
CA SER A 100 -2.63 -7.33 -22.61
C SER A 100 -4.11 -7.65 -22.70
N VAL A 101 -4.94 -6.73 -23.17
CA VAL A 101 -6.36 -6.98 -23.42
C VAL A 101 -6.52 -7.31 -24.89
N ARG A 102 -7.10 -8.47 -25.19
CA ARG A 102 -7.33 -8.95 -26.55
C ARG A 102 -8.83 -9.16 -26.78
N GLN A 103 -9.35 -8.71 -27.92
CA GLN A 103 -10.68 -9.07 -28.41
C GLN A 103 -10.54 -9.84 -29.73
N GLY A 104 -11.05 -11.08 -29.79
CA GLY A 104 -10.79 -11.94 -30.94
C GLY A 104 -9.29 -12.18 -31.10
N THR A 105 -8.67 -11.74 -32.20
CA THR A 105 -7.22 -11.85 -32.49
C THR A 105 -6.43 -10.56 -32.25
N LYS A 106 -7.09 -9.43 -32.00
CA LYS A 106 -6.46 -8.11 -31.93
C LYS A 106 -6.27 -7.63 -30.50
N PHE A 107 -5.14 -6.99 -30.23
CA PHE A 107 -4.91 -6.30 -28.97
C PHE A 107 -5.60 -4.94 -28.95
N VAL A 108 -6.10 -4.57 -27.77
CA VAL A 108 -6.65 -3.25 -27.49
C VAL A 108 -5.53 -2.42 -26.87
N GLU A 109 -5.16 -1.32 -27.52
CA GLU A 109 -4.03 -0.47 -27.11
C GLU A 109 -4.28 0.22 -25.77
N GLU A 110 -5.46 0.83 -25.61
CA GLU A 110 -5.88 1.52 -24.38
C GLU A 110 -7.23 0.97 -23.90
N PRO A 111 -7.24 -0.18 -23.20
CA PRO A 111 -8.48 -0.80 -22.80
C PRO A 111 -9.17 0.00 -21.71
N THR A 112 -10.47 0.27 -21.91
CA THR A 112 -11.31 0.88 -20.88
C THR A 112 -11.50 -0.04 -19.69
N THR A 113 -11.90 0.51 -18.53
CA THR A 113 -12.19 -0.27 -17.31
C THR A 113 -13.18 -1.41 -17.57
N GLU A 114 -14.19 -1.20 -18.42
CA GLU A 114 -15.16 -2.24 -18.75
C GLU A 114 -14.54 -3.35 -19.61
N GLN A 115 -13.74 -3.00 -20.62
CA GLN A 115 -13.04 -3.98 -21.45
C GLN A 115 -12.05 -4.81 -20.64
N ILE A 116 -11.35 -4.20 -19.67
CA ILE A 116 -10.50 -4.91 -18.72
C ILE A 116 -11.33 -5.91 -17.92
N ARG A 117 -12.49 -5.49 -17.41
CA ARG A 117 -13.40 -6.37 -16.64
C ARG A 117 -13.94 -7.52 -17.47
N LEU A 118 -14.32 -7.27 -18.73
CA LEU A 118 -14.75 -8.29 -19.68
C LEU A 118 -13.61 -9.28 -19.96
N ALA A 119 -12.40 -8.78 -20.18
CA ALA A 119 -11.21 -9.59 -20.45
C ALA A 119 -10.80 -10.46 -19.25
N GLN A 120 -10.85 -9.92 -18.04
CA GLN A 120 -10.62 -10.67 -16.80
C GLN A 120 -11.67 -11.77 -16.58
N GLY A 121 -12.91 -11.52 -17.01
CA GLY A 121 -14.00 -12.49 -16.95
C GLY A 121 -14.09 -13.44 -18.15
N GLY A 122 -13.29 -13.25 -19.20
CA GLY A 122 -13.36 -14.05 -20.43
C GLY A 122 -14.67 -13.89 -21.23
N ARG A 123 -15.29 -12.70 -21.21
CA ARG A 123 -16.62 -12.44 -21.80
C ARG A 123 -16.54 -11.64 -23.10
N ASP A 124 -17.56 -11.77 -23.96
CA ASP A 124 -17.71 -11.01 -25.21
C ASP A 124 -16.51 -11.08 -26.16
N GLY A 125 -15.80 -12.22 -26.14
CA GLY A 125 -14.58 -12.44 -26.92
C GLY A 125 -13.35 -11.71 -26.39
N TYR A 126 -13.44 -11.05 -25.24
CA TYR A 126 -12.32 -10.44 -24.54
C TYR A 126 -11.57 -11.45 -23.68
N ARG A 127 -10.24 -11.36 -23.66
CA ARG A 127 -9.37 -12.13 -22.76
C ARG A 127 -8.11 -11.35 -22.41
N ILE A 128 -7.51 -11.69 -21.27
CA ILE A 128 -6.15 -11.26 -20.94
C ILE A 128 -5.15 -12.19 -21.63
N ASP A 129 -4.21 -11.60 -22.35
CA ASP A 129 -3.12 -12.29 -23.03
C ASP A 129 -1.80 -11.66 -22.59
N LEU A 130 -1.00 -12.40 -21.82
CA LEU A 130 0.23 -11.90 -21.19
C LEU A 130 1.48 -12.19 -22.02
N ALA A 131 1.36 -12.88 -23.15
CA ALA A 131 2.52 -13.19 -23.99
C ALA A 131 3.33 -11.94 -24.40
N PRO A 132 2.71 -10.78 -24.72
CA PRO A 132 3.47 -9.56 -24.98
C PRO A 132 4.21 -9.03 -23.75
N LEU A 133 3.62 -9.15 -22.56
CA LEU A 133 4.27 -8.76 -21.30
C LEU A 133 5.50 -9.64 -21.03
N ASP A 134 5.37 -10.95 -21.21
CA ASP A 134 6.48 -11.89 -21.04
C ASP A 134 7.59 -11.59 -22.03
N THR A 135 7.23 -11.37 -23.30
CA THR A 135 8.18 -11.00 -24.36
C THR A 135 8.95 -9.73 -24.02
N ALA A 136 8.28 -8.69 -23.52
CA ALA A 136 8.92 -7.43 -23.15
C ALA A 136 9.90 -7.61 -21.97
N VAL A 137 9.53 -8.39 -20.95
CA VAL A 137 10.42 -8.72 -19.83
C VAL A 137 11.62 -9.54 -20.28
N ASP A 138 11.41 -10.51 -21.18
CA ASP A 138 12.48 -11.33 -21.75
C ASP A 138 13.46 -10.48 -22.56
N GLN A 139 12.97 -9.52 -23.36
CA GLN A 139 13.83 -8.60 -24.10
C GLN A 139 14.73 -7.77 -23.17
N ILE A 140 14.20 -7.22 -22.08
CA ILE A 140 15.02 -6.52 -21.08
C ILE A 140 16.03 -7.47 -20.45
N SER A 141 15.60 -8.67 -20.07
CA SER A 141 16.47 -9.69 -19.47
C SER A 141 17.62 -10.07 -20.40
N HIS A 142 17.35 -10.32 -21.68
CA HIS A 142 18.36 -10.61 -22.70
C HIS A 142 19.34 -9.46 -22.90
N ARG A 143 18.86 -8.20 -22.87
CA ARG A 143 19.74 -7.04 -22.94
C ARG A 143 20.69 -6.97 -21.75
N LEU A 144 20.19 -7.23 -20.53
CA LEU A 144 21.02 -7.25 -19.32
C LEU A 144 22.08 -8.35 -19.34
N LEU A 145 21.77 -9.52 -19.93
CA LEU A 145 22.75 -10.60 -20.11
C LEU A 145 23.90 -10.21 -21.04
N GLY A 146 23.70 -9.25 -21.94
CA GLY A 146 24.75 -8.72 -22.81
C GLY A 146 25.67 -7.67 -22.17
N MET A 147 25.43 -7.29 -20.90
CA MET A 147 26.22 -6.26 -20.21
C MET A 147 27.39 -6.86 -19.41
N PHE A 148 28.44 -6.08 -19.17
CA PHE A 148 29.53 -6.48 -18.27
C PHE A 148 29.01 -6.67 -16.84
N PRO A 149 29.13 -7.87 -16.23
CA PRO A 149 28.43 -8.21 -14.99
C PRO A 149 28.89 -7.38 -13.78
N GLU A 150 30.19 -7.16 -13.61
CA GLU A 150 30.71 -6.38 -12.49
C GLU A 150 30.37 -4.88 -12.61
N CYS A 151 30.47 -4.33 -13.83
CA CYS A 151 30.07 -2.96 -14.09
C CYS A 151 28.58 -2.77 -13.84
N LEU A 152 27.74 -3.70 -14.30
CA LEU A 152 26.29 -3.67 -14.10
C LEU A 152 25.91 -3.74 -12.61
N ARG A 153 26.54 -4.65 -11.86
CA ARG A 153 26.35 -4.78 -10.41
C ARG A 153 26.73 -3.49 -9.67
N TYR A 154 27.90 -2.93 -9.96
CA TYR A 154 28.34 -1.70 -9.29
C TYR A 154 27.49 -0.48 -9.71
N THR A 155 27.07 -0.42 -10.97
CA THR A 155 26.17 0.63 -11.48
C THR A 155 24.84 0.59 -10.74
N LYS A 156 24.24 -0.60 -10.58
CA LYS A 156 23.03 -0.77 -9.77
C LYS A 156 23.24 -0.25 -8.34
N GLN A 157 24.34 -0.62 -7.70
CA GLN A 157 24.64 -0.18 -6.33
C GLN A 157 24.70 1.36 -6.24
N GLN A 158 25.32 2.02 -7.21
CA GLN A 158 25.40 3.48 -7.26
C GLN A 158 24.04 4.14 -7.51
N VAL A 159 23.23 3.60 -8.43
CA VAL A 159 21.89 4.13 -8.74
C VAL A 159 20.94 3.98 -7.54
N ASN A 160 21.08 2.90 -6.77
CA ASN A 160 20.25 2.66 -5.58
C ASN A 160 20.62 3.53 -4.37
N PHE A 161 21.69 4.33 -4.43
CA PHE A 161 22.16 5.16 -3.31
C PHE A 161 21.03 5.97 -2.65
N TRP A 162 20.23 6.70 -3.44
CA TRP A 162 19.14 7.52 -2.89
C TRP A 162 18.00 6.69 -2.32
N LYS A 163 17.69 5.55 -2.94
CA LYS A 163 16.66 4.63 -2.46
C LYS A 163 17.06 4.03 -1.11
N GLU A 164 18.32 3.59 -1.00
CA GLU A 164 18.89 3.03 0.22
C GLU A 164 19.00 4.07 1.34
N LEU A 165 19.58 5.23 1.06
CA LEU A 165 19.71 6.31 2.05
C LEU A 165 18.35 6.67 2.67
N ALA A 166 17.34 6.83 1.81
CA ALA A 166 15.99 7.12 2.27
C ALA A 166 15.41 5.95 3.06
N TRP A 167 15.56 4.71 2.57
CA TRP A 167 15.08 3.49 3.25
C TRP A 167 15.65 3.32 4.65
N HIS A 168 16.98 3.42 4.80
CA HIS A 168 17.63 3.29 6.10
C HIS A 168 17.17 4.36 7.10
N SER A 169 16.82 5.54 6.60
CA SER A 169 16.33 6.65 7.43
C SER A 169 14.85 6.50 7.83
N THR A 170 14.06 5.70 7.11
CA THR A 170 12.59 5.68 7.27
C THR A 170 12.00 4.32 7.65
N VAL A 171 12.64 3.19 7.29
CA VAL A 171 12.07 1.86 7.55
C VAL A 171 11.78 1.61 9.03
N GLY A 172 12.63 2.12 9.92
CA GLY A 172 12.46 2.01 11.38
C GLY A 172 11.18 2.67 11.86
N HIS A 173 10.96 3.94 11.47
CA HIS A 173 9.74 4.67 11.86
C HIS A 173 8.46 3.99 11.37
N GLY A 174 8.53 3.35 10.21
CA GLY A 174 7.35 2.80 9.54
C GLY A 174 6.89 1.53 10.24
N ARG A 175 7.87 0.67 10.55
CA ARG A 175 7.68 -0.51 11.37
C ARG A 175 7.16 -0.16 12.77
N GLU A 176 7.72 0.85 13.40
CA GLU A 176 7.29 1.30 14.73
C GLU A 176 5.87 1.86 14.69
N TRP A 177 5.55 2.71 13.72
CA TRP A 177 4.19 3.24 13.55
C TRP A 177 3.18 2.09 13.41
N LEU A 178 3.44 1.14 12.50
CA LEU A 178 2.57 -0.02 12.32
C LEU A 178 2.41 -0.81 13.62
N THR A 179 3.51 -1.09 14.32
CA THR A 179 3.47 -1.88 15.56
C THR A 179 2.66 -1.19 16.66
N LEU A 180 2.84 0.12 16.82
CA LEU A 180 2.20 0.88 17.88
C LEU A 180 0.74 1.23 17.58
N HIS A 181 0.39 1.43 16.31
CA HIS A 181 -0.92 1.98 15.94
C HIS A 181 -1.90 0.92 15.44
N PHE A 182 -1.48 -0.30 15.12
CA PHE A 182 -2.40 -1.29 14.54
C PHE A 182 -3.58 -1.65 15.46
N ALA A 183 -3.40 -1.53 16.77
CA ALA A 183 -4.45 -1.72 17.78
C ALA A 183 -5.22 -0.43 18.11
N ASN A 184 -4.90 0.68 17.47
CA ASN A 184 -5.58 1.96 17.66
C ASN A 184 -6.89 1.98 16.87
N ARG A 185 -7.75 2.95 17.19
CA ARG A 185 -9.12 2.98 16.67
C ARG A 185 -9.19 3.12 15.15
N GLU A 186 -8.33 3.93 14.54
CA GLU A 186 -8.34 4.20 13.10
C GLU A 186 -7.90 2.97 12.27
N PRO A 187 -6.75 2.33 12.56
CA PRO A 187 -6.40 1.08 11.87
C PRO A 187 -7.36 -0.07 12.16
N HIS A 188 -7.89 -0.17 13.38
CA HIS A 188 -8.92 -1.15 13.70
C HIS A 188 -10.18 -0.95 12.86
N GLU A 189 -10.67 0.29 12.73
CA GLU A 189 -11.83 0.62 11.89
C GLU A 189 -11.57 0.31 10.42
N GLY A 190 -10.41 0.70 9.88
CA GLY A 190 -10.04 0.41 8.50
C GLY A 190 -9.99 -1.09 8.20
N MET A 191 -9.36 -1.87 9.09
CA MET A 191 -9.27 -3.33 8.95
C MET A 191 -10.63 -4.01 9.10
N SER A 192 -11.43 -3.60 10.09
CA SER A 192 -12.77 -4.15 10.31
C SER A 192 -13.68 -3.87 9.13
N ALA A 193 -13.68 -2.63 8.62
CA ALA A 193 -14.45 -2.25 7.44
C ALA A 193 -14.08 -3.08 6.20
N PHE A 194 -12.78 -3.35 6.00
CA PHE A 194 -12.30 -4.20 4.92
C PHE A 194 -12.82 -5.64 5.05
N VAL A 195 -12.67 -6.26 6.23
CA VAL A 195 -13.14 -7.63 6.51
C VAL A 195 -14.66 -7.75 6.35
N GLU A 196 -15.39 -6.75 6.84
CA GLU A 196 -16.85 -6.69 6.78
C GLU A 196 -17.38 -6.22 5.42
N LYS A 197 -16.49 -5.88 4.47
CA LYS A 197 -16.83 -5.37 3.12
C LYS A 197 -17.77 -4.17 3.14
N ARG A 198 -17.58 -3.29 4.12
CA ARG A 198 -18.33 -2.03 4.26
C ARG A 198 -17.41 -0.82 4.09
N PRO A 199 -17.94 0.37 3.79
CA PRO A 199 -17.13 1.58 3.84
C PRO A 199 -16.65 1.86 5.29
N PRO A 200 -15.43 2.39 5.46
CA PRO A 200 -14.94 2.84 6.76
C PRO A 200 -15.68 4.11 7.23
N ASP A 201 -15.98 4.19 8.53
CA ASP A 201 -16.64 5.33 9.18
C ASP A 201 -15.64 6.43 9.56
N VAL A 202 -15.03 7.04 8.55
CA VAL A 202 -14.05 8.13 8.72
C VAL A 202 -14.69 9.34 9.41
N GLU A 203 -15.94 9.64 9.09
CA GLU A 203 -16.66 10.77 9.68
C GLU A 203 -16.95 10.52 11.16
N GLY A 204 -17.32 9.30 11.55
CA GLY A 204 -17.47 8.91 12.95
C GLY A 204 -16.17 9.04 13.73
N LEU A 205 -15.03 8.66 13.16
CA LEU A 205 -13.71 8.88 13.77
C LEU A 205 -13.46 10.37 14.01
N ARG A 206 -13.70 11.24 13.01
CA ARG A 206 -13.55 12.69 13.15
C ARG A 206 -14.45 13.29 14.22
N ARG A 207 -15.71 12.86 14.28
CA ARG A 207 -16.66 13.31 15.33
C ARG A 207 -16.20 12.92 16.73
N ARG A 208 -15.56 11.76 16.91
CA ARG A 208 -14.99 11.36 18.21
C ARG A 208 -13.79 12.23 18.58
N ILE A 209 -12.87 12.44 17.64
CA ILE A 209 -11.70 13.30 17.83
C ILE A 209 -12.14 14.72 18.21
N ALA A 210 -13.16 15.27 17.54
CA ALA A 210 -13.73 16.59 17.86
C ALA A 210 -14.33 16.68 19.27
N LYS A 211 -14.73 15.55 19.87
CA LYS A 211 -15.21 15.45 21.26
C LYS A 211 -14.08 15.19 22.27
N GLY A 212 -12.81 15.23 21.85
CA GLY A 212 -11.65 14.94 22.70
C GLY A 212 -11.44 13.44 22.98
N GLN A 213 -12.17 12.56 22.31
CA GLN A 213 -11.96 11.11 22.37
C GLN A 213 -10.82 10.76 21.41
N GLY A 214 -9.62 10.62 21.96
CA GLY A 214 -8.41 10.29 21.20
C GLY A 214 -8.50 8.94 20.48
N GLY A 215 -7.68 8.79 19.43
CA GLY A 215 -7.66 7.57 18.61
C GLY A 215 -6.70 6.50 19.13
N GLU A 216 -5.87 6.83 20.13
CA GLU A 216 -4.74 6.02 20.59
C GLU A 216 -5.16 4.74 21.32
N PHE A 217 -6.36 4.74 21.92
CA PHE A 217 -6.90 3.60 22.64
C PHE A 217 -8.23 3.18 22.04
N LEU A 218 -8.33 1.92 21.63
CA LEU A 218 -9.53 1.37 21.00
C LEU A 218 -10.80 1.48 21.86
N TYR A 219 -10.64 1.47 23.19
CA TYR A 219 -11.74 1.48 24.17
C TYR A 219 -11.64 2.64 25.17
N GLY A 220 -10.95 3.71 24.79
CA GLY A 220 -10.71 4.88 25.65
C GLY A 220 -9.54 4.69 26.62
N ARG A 221 -9.19 5.76 27.35
CA ARG A 221 -7.97 5.78 28.17
C ARG A 221 -8.11 4.81 29.36
N PRO A 222 -7.03 4.15 29.81
CA PRO A 222 -7.07 3.21 30.93
C PRO A 222 -7.10 3.94 32.29
N THR A 223 -8.15 4.71 32.57
CA THR A 223 -8.25 5.59 33.76
C THR A 223 -9.19 5.03 34.84
N ARG A 224 -10.00 4.02 34.53
CA ARG A 224 -11.05 3.54 35.44
C ARG A 224 -10.57 2.48 36.42
N HIS A 225 -11.33 2.37 37.51
CA HIS A 225 -11.09 1.45 38.61
C HIS A 225 -12.38 0.65 38.91
N CYS A 226 -12.25 -0.62 39.27
CA CYS A 226 -13.37 -1.46 39.66
C CYS A 226 -13.71 -1.24 41.14
N PRO A 227 -14.94 -0.84 41.49
CA PRO A 227 -15.33 -0.62 42.89
C PRO A 227 -15.45 -1.92 43.69
N SER A 228 -15.70 -3.05 43.02
CA SER A 228 -15.92 -4.35 43.69
C SER A 228 -14.61 -5.07 44.03
N CYS A 229 -13.66 -5.14 43.10
CA CYS A 229 -12.40 -5.89 43.29
C CYS A 229 -11.13 -5.01 43.30
N GLY A 230 -11.27 -3.69 43.16
CA GLY A 230 -10.15 -2.74 43.17
C GLY A 230 -9.24 -2.78 41.93
N ALA A 231 -9.59 -3.51 40.87
CA ALA A 231 -8.81 -3.54 39.62
C ALA A 231 -8.62 -2.13 39.05
N LYS A 232 -7.41 -1.79 38.60
CA LYS A 232 -7.04 -0.47 38.05
C LYS A 232 -6.76 -0.56 36.55
N GLY A 233 -6.70 0.59 35.88
CA GLY A 233 -6.32 0.66 34.46
C GLY A 233 -7.39 0.16 33.50
N LEU A 234 -8.66 0.21 33.90
CA LEU A 234 -9.77 -0.23 33.06
C LEU A 234 -10.08 0.85 32.00
N PRO A 235 -10.36 0.47 30.75
CA PRO A 235 -10.70 1.44 29.71
C PRO A 235 -11.97 2.23 30.03
N GLU A 236 -12.00 3.49 29.60
CA GLU A 236 -13.13 4.40 29.84
C GLU A 236 -14.46 3.82 29.36
N GLU A 237 -14.48 3.15 28.21
CA GLU A 237 -15.70 2.64 27.56
C GLU A 237 -16.21 1.31 28.15
N PHE A 238 -15.49 0.67 29.07
CA PHE A 238 -15.86 -0.65 29.59
C PHE A 238 -17.03 -0.60 30.58
N GLY A 239 -18.13 -1.28 30.27
CA GLY A 239 -19.28 -1.42 31.19
C GLY A 239 -19.08 -2.42 32.34
N PHE A 240 -18.07 -3.29 32.24
CA PHE A 240 -17.83 -4.39 33.18
C PHE A 240 -16.34 -4.55 33.49
N CYS A 241 -16.04 -5.06 34.68
CA CYS A 241 -14.68 -5.36 35.10
C CYS A 241 -14.18 -6.63 34.44
N GLY A 242 -13.11 -6.53 33.64
CA GLY A 242 -12.46 -7.70 33.01
C GLY A 242 -11.84 -8.71 34.00
N ARG A 243 -11.74 -8.37 35.30
CA ARG A 243 -11.21 -9.27 36.35
C ARG A 243 -12.29 -10.05 37.10
N CYS A 244 -13.36 -9.37 37.53
CA CYS A 244 -14.39 -9.97 38.41
C CYS A 244 -15.79 -9.99 37.79
N GLY A 245 -15.99 -9.46 36.59
CA GLY A 245 -17.28 -9.39 35.91
C GLY A 245 -18.26 -8.34 36.48
N ALA A 246 -17.94 -7.71 37.62
CA ALA A 246 -18.81 -6.71 38.23
C ALA A 246 -19.04 -5.50 37.29
N PRO A 247 -20.25 -4.91 37.26
CA PRO A 247 -20.53 -3.72 36.46
C PRO A 247 -19.69 -2.53 36.94
N ILE A 248 -19.22 -1.70 36.01
CA ILE A 248 -18.49 -0.47 36.32
C ILE A 248 -19.39 0.72 35.95
N PRO A 249 -19.79 1.57 36.92
CA PRO A 249 -20.70 2.69 36.66
C PRO A 249 -20.17 3.64 35.59
N SER A 250 -20.95 3.89 34.53
CA SER A 250 -20.57 4.81 33.44
C SER A 250 -20.08 6.15 34.01
N PRO A 251 -18.99 6.75 33.48
CA PRO A 251 -18.63 8.10 33.86
C PRO A 251 -19.84 9.00 33.58
N ARG A 252 -20.34 9.69 34.62
CA ARG A 252 -21.37 10.71 34.43
C ARG A 252 -20.90 11.67 33.34
N PRO A 253 -21.78 12.10 32.41
CA PRO A 253 -21.39 13.14 31.47
C PRO A 253 -20.93 14.39 32.26
N PRO A 254 -19.85 15.08 31.82
CA PRO A 254 -19.44 16.32 32.46
C PRO A 254 -20.52 17.40 32.27
N GLY A 255 -21.20 17.80 33.35
CA GLY A 255 -22.18 18.90 33.40
C GLY A 255 -23.55 18.54 32.78
N ARG A 256 -24.74 18.62 33.39
CA ARG A 256 -25.30 19.35 34.54
C ARG A 256 -24.35 19.88 35.60
#